data_AF-A0A7C6XU52-F1
#
_entry.id   AF-A0A7C6XU52-F1
#
_cell.length_a   1.000
_cell.length_b   1.000
_cell.length_c   1.000
_cell.angle_alpha   90.00
_cell.angle_beta   90.00
_cell.angle_gamma   90.00
#
_symmetry.space_group_name_H-M   'P 1'
#
loop_
_entity.id
_entity.type
_entity.pdbx_description
1 polymer ?
#
loop_
_entity_poly.entity_id
_entity_poly.type
_entity_poly.pdbx_seq_one_letter_code
_entity_poly.pdbx_strand_id
1 'polypeptide(L)' 'MMNELIELVAQKSGISEEQARKAVDTVLGYLKQRLPAPIASQIDGILGGGATDSKESVADMGKGLGNLLNRK' A
#
# COMPACT_ATOMS: atom_id res chain seq x y z
N MET A 1 -6.81 3.49 5.05
CA MET A 1 -5.46 3.85 4.54
C MET A 1 -5.54 4.93 3.47
N MET A 2 -6.06 4.70 2.25
CA MET A 2 -6.14 5.76 1.23
C MET A 2 -7.00 6.97 1.66
N ASN A 3 -8.17 6.73 2.24
CA ASN A 3 -9.03 7.82 2.74
C ASN A 3 -8.39 8.60 3.90
N GLU A 4 -7.67 7.91 4.78
CA GLU A 4 -6.95 8.52 5.91
C GLU A 4 -5.79 9.40 5.43
N LEU A 5 -5.07 8.98 4.38
CA LEU A 5 -4.05 9.82 3.74
C LEU A 5 -4.66 11.07 3.10
N ILE A 6 -5.82 10.92 2.44
CA ILE A 6 -6.56 12.03 1.82
C ILE A 6 -7.03 13.02 2.90
N GLU A 7 -7.61 12.53 3.99
CA GLU A 7 -8.03 13.37 5.13
C GLU A 7 -6.86 14.09 5.76
N LEU A 8 -5.72 13.40 5.97
CA LEU A 8 -4.52 14.01 6.51
C LEU A 8 -4.00 15.13 5.61
N VAL A 9 -3.93 14.88 4.29
CA VAL A 9 -3.51 15.89 3.32
C VAL A 9 -4.49 17.06 3.32
N ALA A 10 -5.80 16.81 3.27
CA ALA A 10 -6.83 17.84 3.31
C ALA A 10 -6.71 18.72 4.57
N GLN A 11 -6.60 18.12 5.75
CA GLN A 11 -6.47 18.84 7.02
C GLN A 11 -5.16 19.65 7.10
N LYS A 12 -4.03 19.07 6.68
CA LYS A 12 -2.72 19.72 6.84
C LYS A 12 -2.44 20.78 5.79
N SER A 13 -3.02 20.66 4.61
CA SER A 13 -2.85 21.63 3.51
C SER A 13 -4.01 22.61 3.37
N GLY A 14 -5.12 22.40 4.08
CA GLY A 14 -6.28 23.30 4.06
C GLY A 14 -7.06 23.26 2.74
N ILE A 15 -7.01 22.14 2.03
CA ILE A 15 -7.67 21.93 0.73
C ILE A 15 -8.89 21.02 0.88
N SER A 16 -9.78 21.00 -0.11
CA SER A 16 -10.92 20.09 -0.10
C SER A 16 -10.48 18.63 -0.24
N GLU A 17 -11.27 17.67 0.25
CA GLU A 17 -10.99 16.24 0.06
C GLU A 17 -10.84 15.85 -1.41
N GLU A 18 -11.62 16.47 -2.30
CA GLU A 18 -11.53 16.23 -3.74
C GLU A 18 -10.18 16.69 -4.31
N GLN A 19 -9.68 17.85 -3.84
CA GLN A 19 -8.35 18.35 -4.20
C GLN A 19 -7.25 17.48 -3.59
N ALA A 20 -7.41 17.04 -2.34
CA ALA A 20 -6.47 16.15 -1.67
C ALA A 20 -6.37 14.78 -2.37
N ARG A 21 -7.51 14.21 -2.81
CA ARG A 21 -7.53 12.99 -3.61
C ARG A 21 -6.73 13.15 -4.90
N LYS A 22 -6.99 14.21 -5.66
CA LYS A 22 -6.24 14.53 -6.89
C LYS A 22 -4.73 14.69 -6.62
N ALA A 23 -4.37 15.34 -5.52
CA ALA A 23 -2.97 15.53 -5.13
C ALA A 23 -2.28 14.20 -4.80
N VAL A 24 -2.92 13.36 -3.98
CA VAL A 24 -2.42 12.03 -3.61
C VAL A 24 -2.24 11.17 -4.87
N ASP A 25 -3.25 11.10 -5.73
CA ASP A 25 -3.21 10.29 -6.96
C ASP A 25 -2.07 10.75 -7.90
N THR A 26 -1.87 12.07 -8.01
CA THR A 26 -0.78 12.64 -8.83
C THR A 26 0.59 12.25 -8.30
N VAL A 27 0.81 12.33 -6.98
CA VAL A 27 2.09 11.97 -6.35
C VAL A 27 2.34 10.46 -6.47
N LEU A 28 1.32 9.64 -6.23
CA LEU A 28 1.44 8.19 -6.41
C LEU A 28 1.75 7.82 -7.85
N GLY A 29 1.09 8.47 -8.82
CA GLY A 29 1.38 8.30 -10.24
C GLY A 29 2.84 8.64 -10.57
N TYR A 30 3.34 9.76 -10.06
CA TYR A 30 4.74 10.16 -10.24
C TYR A 30 5.73 9.16 -9.62
N LEU A 31 5.47 8.71 -8.39
CA LEU A 31 6.31 7.73 -7.71
C LEU A 31 6.33 6.39 -8.43
N LYS A 32 5.18 5.89 -8.91
CA LYS A 32 5.11 4.65 -9.70
C LYS A 32 5.93 4.71 -10.99
N GLN A 33 6.01 5.87 -11.63
CA GLN A 33 6.81 6.05 -12.83
C GLN A 33 8.32 6.11 -12.56
N ARG A 34 8.72 6.54 -11.35
CA ARG A 34 10.13 6.68 -10.94
C ARG A 34 10.67 5.47 -10.19
N LEU A 35 9.81 4.66 -9.59
CA LEU A 35 10.20 3.51 -8.80
C LEU A 35 10.24 2.24 -9.66
N PRO A 36 11.30 1.43 -9.58
CA PRO A 36 11.36 0.13 -10.23
C PRO A 36 10.13 -0.71 -9.88
N ALA A 37 9.65 -1.52 -10.83
CA ALA A 37 8.44 -2.34 -10.70
C ALA A 37 8.30 -3.09 -9.36
N PRO A 38 9.36 -3.68 -8.76
CA PRO A 38 9.25 -4.35 -7.46
C PRO A 38 8.80 -3.44 -6.30
N ILE A 39 9.17 -2.16 -6.34
CA ILE A 39 8.85 -1.19 -5.29
C ILE A 39 7.44 -0.63 -5.50
N ALA A 40 7.06 -0.36 -6.75
CA ALA A 40 5.71 0.08 -7.09
C ALA A 40 4.65 -0.94 -6.65
N SER A 41 4.91 -2.24 -6.85
CA SER A 41 3.99 -3.31 -6.40
C SER A 41 3.89 -3.43 -4.88
N GLN A 42 4.95 -3.12 -4.12
CA GLN A 42 4.88 -3.08 -2.65
C GLN A 42 4.04 -1.90 -2.16
N ILE A 43 4.21 -0.73 -2.78
CA ILE A 43 3.44 0.48 -2.47
C ILE A 43 1.96 0.25 -2.77
N ASP A 44 1.63 -0.36 -3.91
CA ASP A 44 0.26 -0.74 -4.25
C ASP A 44 -0.29 -1.82 -3.31
N GLY A 45 0.54 -2.76 -2.87
CA GLY A 45 0.16 -3.74 -1.84
C GLY A 45 -0.18 -3.10 -0.49
N ILE A 46 0.48 -1.99 -0.12
CA ILE A 46 0.23 -1.27 1.13
C ILE A 46 -0.97 -0.30 1.00
N LEU A 47 -1.13 0.36 -0.14
CA LEU A 47 -2.20 1.35 -0.38
C LEU A 47 -3.52 0.70 -0.80
N GLY A 48 -3.46 -0.35 -1.62
CA GLY A 48 -4.59 -1.14 -2.08
C GLY A 48 -4.96 -2.27 -1.11
N GLY A 49 -3.99 -2.78 -0.35
CA GLY A 49 -4.20 -3.75 0.71
C GLY A 49 -4.48 -3.07 2.05
N GLY A 50 -5.74 -2.69 2.27
CA GLY A 50 -6.25 -2.75 3.63
C GLY A 50 -5.94 -4.14 4.21
N ALA A 51 -5.67 -4.23 5.50
CA ALA A 51 -5.26 -5.42 6.25
C ALA A 51 -6.28 -6.60 6.25
N THR A 52 -7.04 -6.79 5.18
CA THR A 52 -8.16 -7.72 5.04
C THR A 52 -7.90 -8.84 4.02
N ASP A 53 -6.95 -8.70 3.09
CA ASP A 53 -6.57 -9.78 2.15
C ASP A 53 -5.23 -10.45 2.50
N SER A 54 -4.59 -10.02 3.59
CA SER A 54 -3.32 -10.59 4.08
C SER A 54 -3.46 -12.01 4.65
N LYS A 55 -4.67 -12.60 4.71
CA LYS A 55 -4.81 -13.99 5.17
C LYS A 55 -4.20 -15.00 4.20
N GLU A 56 -4.25 -14.76 2.89
CA GLU A 56 -3.61 -15.67 1.93
C GLU A 56 -2.11 -15.45 1.86
N SER A 57 -1.64 -14.20 1.83
CA SER A 57 -0.21 -13.88 1.74
C SER A 57 0.57 -14.22 3.01
N VAL A 58 -0.02 -14.00 4.19
CA VAL A 58 0.58 -14.38 5.48
C VAL A 58 0.44 -15.89 5.73
N ALA A 59 -0.65 -16.53 5.29
CA ALA A 59 -0.75 -17.98 5.36
C ALA A 59 0.23 -18.69 4.41
N ASP A 60 0.47 -18.16 3.21
CA ASP A 60 1.42 -18.72 2.25
C ASP A 60 2.87 -18.55 2.76
N MET A 61 3.19 -17.38 3.30
CA MET A 61 4.49 -17.14 3.96
C MET A 61 4.66 -18.02 5.21
N GLY A 62 3.61 -18.21 6.01
CA GLY A 62 3.60 -19.09 7.18
C GLY A 62 3.77 -20.58 6.82
N LYS A 63 3.18 -21.04 5.71
CA LYS A 63 3.36 -22.40 5.19
C LYS A 63 4.78 -22.62 4.64
N GLY A 64 5.33 -21.65 3.91
CA GLY A 64 6.71 -21.70 3.41
C GLY A 64 7.73 -21.84 4.54
N LEU A 65 7.55 -21.07 5.62
CA LEU A 65 8.39 -21.15 6.82
C LEU A 65 8.18 -22.43 7.62
N GLY A 66 6.93 -22.89 7.80
CA GLY A 66 6.61 -24.16 8.46
C GLY A 66 7.25 -25.37 7.77
N ASN A 67 7.26 -25.39 6.43
CA ASN A 67 7.88 -26.46 5.66
C ASN A 67 9.42 -26.47 5.73
N LEU A 68 10.06 -25.33 6.03
CA LEU A 68 11.51 -25.24 6.24
C LEU A 68 11.90 -25.68 7.65
N LEU A 69 11.07 -25.36 8.65
CA LEU A 69 11.26 -25.79 10.03
C LEU A 69 10.99 -27.29 10.21
N ASN A 70 10.06 -27.85 9.45
CA ASN A 70 9.74 -29.28 9.47
C ASN A 70 10.72 -30.15 8.65
N ARG A 71 11.68 -29.54 7.95
CA ARG A 71 12.66 -30.25 7.12
C ARG A 71 14.05 -30.29 7.77
N LYS A 72 14.14 -30.14 9.09
CA LYS A 72 15.38 -30.21 9.86
C LYS A 72 15.28 -31.26 10.96
#